data_AF-A0A6I7XJ78-F1
#
_entry.id   AF-A0A6I7XJ78-F1
#
_cell.length_a   1.000
_cell.length_b   1.000
_cell.length_c   1.000
_cell.angle_alpha   90.00
_cell.angle_beta   90.00
_cell.angle_gamma   90.00
#
_symmetry.space_group_name_H-M   'P 1'
#
loop_
_entity.id
_entity.type
_entity.pdbx_description
1 polymer ?
#
loop_
_entity_poly.entity_id
_entity_poly.type
_entity_poly.pdbx_seq_one_letter_code
_entity_poly.pdbx_strand_id
1 'polypeptide(L)'
;MFEELNVVFSDVIRLARDHRVYYDQYGMKSMSTTPDGFRKREEFRNSPEGKELSRREKELDAYLDGLDFEVVKTLQVIMYLGRDRDHDKEDIPQEIYRKQRAAFDFQGWNTKSIEINQMTEKLPLDEYLQDGLRILGLR
;
A
#
# COMPACT_ATOMS: atom_id res chain seq x y z
N MET A 1 -5.55 -10.51 17.81
CA MET A 1 -6.35 -10.44 16.56
C MET A 1 -5.54 -10.78 15.32
N PHE A 2 -4.30 -10.29 15.19
CA PHE A 2 -3.50 -10.48 13.96
C PHE A 2 -2.08 -11.02 14.20
N GLU A 3 -1.86 -11.78 15.27
CA GLU A 3 -0.52 -12.26 15.64
C GLU A 3 0.12 -13.11 14.53
N GLU A 4 -0.68 -13.94 13.86
CA GLU A 4 -0.26 -14.78 12.74
C GLU A 4 0.15 -13.96 11.50
N LEU A 5 -0.33 -12.72 11.38
CA LEU A 5 -0.01 -11.82 10.27
C LEU A 5 1.22 -10.95 10.53
N ASN A 6 1.86 -11.05 11.70
CA ASN A 6 3.02 -10.21 12.06
C ASN A 6 4.16 -10.28 11.04
N VAL A 7 4.42 -11.46 10.49
CA VAL A 7 5.40 -11.66 9.42
C VAL A 7 4.95 -10.96 8.15
N VAL A 8 3.71 -11.21 7.71
CA VAL A 8 3.12 -10.59 6.52
C VAL A 8 3.21 -9.07 6.57
N PHE A 9 2.79 -8.48 7.69
CA PHE A 9 2.84 -7.03 7.87
C PHE A 9 4.28 -6.50 7.79
N SER A 10 5.24 -7.19 8.39
CA SER A 10 6.66 -6.78 8.36
C SER A 10 7.22 -6.81 6.95
N ASP A 11 6.89 -7.85 6.19
CA ASP A 11 7.33 -8.00 4.80
C ASP A 11 6.69 -6.95 3.88
N VAL A 12 5.38 -6.70 3.99
CA VAL A 12 4.72 -5.66 3.18
C VAL A 12 5.28 -4.29 3.51
N ILE A 13 5.47 -3.95 4.79
CA ILE A 13 6.09 -2.67 5.19
C ILE A 13 7.51 -2.54 4.63
N ARG A 14 8.31 -3.60 4.70
CA ARG A 14 9.68 -3.60 4.18
C ARG A 14 9.70 -3.37 2.66
N LEU A 15 8.90 -4.11 1.90
CA LEU A 15 8.82 -4.00 0.44
C LEU A 15 8.26 -2.64 0.01
N ALA A 16 7.19 -2.18 0.65
CA ALA A 16 6.60 -0.88 0.39
C ALA A 16 7.57 0.28 0.67
N ARG A 17 8.35 0.17 1.76
CA ARG A 17 9.38 1.16 2.10
C ARG A 17 10.52 1.14 1.08
N ASP A 18 10.98 -0.04 0.67
CA ASP A 18 12.05 -0.18 -0.33
C ASP A 18 11.65 0.43 -1.69
N HIS A 19 10.39 0.22 -2.10
CA HIS A 19 9.80 0.87 -3.26
C HIS A 19 9.72 2.39 -3.10
N ARG A 20 9.13 2.87 -1.99
CA ARG A 20 8.97 4.31 -1.73
C ARG A 20 10.30 5.06 -1.68
N VAL A 21 11.27 4.58 -0.90
CA VAL A 21 12.57 5.27 -0.74
C VAL A 21 13.28 5.41 -2.08
N TYR A 22 13.21 4.37 -2.92
CA TYR A 22 13.76 4.43 -4.27
C TYR A 22 12.99 5.41 -5.17
N TYR A 23 11.66 5.41 -5.09
CA TYR A 23 10.81 6.37 -5.79
C TYR A 23 11.12 7.82 -5.38
N ASP A 24 11.28 8.10 -4.09
CA ASP A 24 11.56 9.45 -3.57
C ASP A 24 12.92 9.99 -4.06
N GLN A 25 13.88 9.08 -4.24
CA GLN A 25 15.24 9.38 -4.69
C GLN A 25 15.33 9.53 -6.22
N TYR A 26 14.73 8.62 -6.98
CA TYR A 26 14.95 8.51 -8.42
C TYR A 26 13.69 8.64 -9.28
N GLY A 27 12.50 8.56 -8.68
CA GLY A 27 11.22 8.62 -9.38
C GLY A 27 10.96 9.99 -10.01
N MET A 28 10.16 9.98 -11.08
CA MET A 28 9.73 11.21 -11.74
C MET A 28 8.74 11.98 -10.86
N LYS A 29 9.16 13.12 -10.31
CA LYS A 29 8.32 13.94 -9.41
C LYS A 29 7.19 14.71 -10.08
N SER A 30 7.22 14.84 -11.41
CA SER A 30 6.14 15.47 -12.17
C SER A 30 5.89 14.74 -13.47
N MET A 31 4.62 14.57 -13.79
CA MET A 31 4.16 14.01 -15.05
C MET A 31 3.64 15.14 -15.94
N SER A 32 4.17 15.25 -17.15
CA SER A 32 3.65 16.15 -18.19
C SER A 32 2.90 15.33 -19.25
N THR A 33 1.81 15.89 -19.77
CA THR A 33 1.02 15.34 -20.89
C THR A 33 1.47 15.89 -22.25
N THR A 34 2.57 16.66 -22.29
CA THR A 34 3.17 17.12 -23.54
C THR A 34 3.93 15.99 -24.23
N PRO A 35 4.14 16.07 -25.57
CA PRO A 35 4.98 15.11 -26.29
C PRO A 35 6.36 14.91 -25.65
N ASP A 36 6.99 16.01 -25.23
CA ASP A 36 8.29 15.97 -24.56
C ASP A 36 8.21 15.31 -23.17
N GLY A 37 7.06 15.45 -22.48
CA GLY A 37 6.77 14.74 -21.23
C GLY A 37 6.65 13.23 -21.41
N PHE A 38 5.97 12.78 -22.47
CA PHE A 38 5.88 11.36 -22.81
C PHE A 38 7.25 10.78 -23.15
N ARG A 39 8.06 11.51 -23.93
CA ARG A 39 9.43 11.10 -24.26
C ARG A 39 10.29 10.94 -23.00
N LYS A 40 10.29 11.93 -22.09
CA LYS A 40 11.03 11.84 -20.81
C LYS A 40 10.58 10.65 -19.96
N ARG A 41 9.27 10.33 -19.96
CA ARG A 41 8.74 9.16 -19.26
C ARG A 41 9.21 7.85 -19.88
N GLU A 42 9.28 7.78 -21.20
CA GLU A 42 9.83 6.62 -21.89
C GLU A 42 11.34 6.47 -21.66
N GLU A 43 12.10 7.56 -21.75
CA GLU A 43 13.54 7.60 -21.43
C GLU A 43 13.80 7.12 -20.00
N PHE A 44 13.05 7.63 -19.02
CA PHE A 44 13.15 7.18 -17.63
C PHE A 44 12.81 5.70 -17.48
N ARG A 45 11.67 5.24 -18.02
CA ARG A 45 11.28 3.81 -17.96
C ARG A 45 12.35 2.87 -18.53
N ASN A 46 13.11 3.34 -19.52
CA ASN A 46 14.19 2.57 -20.14
C ASN A 46 15.55 2.72 -19.45
N SER A 47 15.71 3.68 -18.53
CA SER A 47 16.93 3.90 -17.76
C SER A 47 17.15 2.79 -16.71
N PRO A 48 18.38 2.66 -16.17
CA PRO A 48 18.64 1.75 -15.05
C PRO A 48 17.71 2.00 -13.85
N GLU A 49 17.47 3.27 -13.51
CA GLU A 49 16.64 3.67 -12.38
C GLU A 49 15.16 3.35 -12.61
N GLY A 50 14.61 3.64 -13.80
CA GLY A 50 13.22 3.29 -14.10
C GLY A 50 12.98 1.78 -14.11
N LYS A 51 13.95 1.00 -14.59
CA LYS A 51 13.88 -0.47 -14.55
C LYS A 51 13.96 -1.00 -13.12
N GLU A 52 14.84 -0.45 -12.29
CA GLU A 52 14.96 -0.86 -10.89
C GLU A 52 13.72 -0.45 -10.07
N LEU A 53 13.17 0.74 -10.32
CA LEU A 53 11.91 1.17 -9.70
C LEU A 53 10.77 0.20 -10.05
N SER A 54 10.63 -0.14 -11.34
CA SER A 54 9.62 -1.11 -11.80
C SER A 54 9.86 -2.52 -11.24
N ARG A 55 11.12 -2.93 -11.04
CA ARG A 55 11.45 -4.22 -10.41
C ARG A 55 10.96 -4.26 -8.96
N ARG A 56 11.17 -3.18 -8.19
CA ARG A 56 10.74 -3.06 -6.78
C ARG A 56 9.22 -3.02 -6.63
N GLU A 57 8.56 -2.26 -7.50
CA GLU A 57 7.09 -2.24 -7.59
C GLU A 57 6.54 -3.65 -7.84
N LYS A 58 7.08 -4.36 -8.85
CA LYS A 58 6.69 -5.74 -9.16
C LYS A 58 6.97 -6.73 -8.03
N GLU A 59 8.03 -6.53 -7.25
CA GLU A 59 8.36 -7.38 -6.10
C GLU A 59 7.30 -7.24 -5.00
N LEU A 60 6.85 -6.01 -4.73
CA LEU A 60 5.74 -5.74 -3.81
C LEU A 60 4.43 -6.32 -4.32
N ASP A 61 4.08 -6.08 -5.59
CA ASP A 61 2.85 -6.59 -6.20
C ASP A 61 2.81 -8.13 -6.18
N ALA A 62 3.92 -8.77 -6.57
CA ALA A 62 4.02 -10.23 -6.57
C ALA A 62 3.90 -10.83 -5.17
N TYR A 63 4.46 -10.17 -4.15
CA TYR A 63 4.29 -10.60 -2.77
C TYR A 63 2.82 -10.53 -2.34
N LEU A 64 2.14 -9.40 -2.60
CA LEU A 64 0.72 -9.22 -2.28
C LEU A 64 -0.18 -10.19 -3.07
N ASP A 65 0.16 -10.45 -4.33
CA ASP A 65 -0.55 -11.42 -5.16
C ASP A 65 -0.34 -12.87 -4.68
N GLY A 66 0.73 -13.16 -3.94
CA GLY A 66 0.92 -14.45 -3.27
C GLY A 66 0.03 -14.66 -2.04
N LEU A 67 -0.58 -13.62 -1.48
CA LEU A 67 -1.39 -13.70 -0.25
C LEU A 67 -2.84 -14.12 -0.52
N ASP A 68 -3.52 -14.68 0.48
CA ASP A 68 -4.96 -14.87 0.38
C ASP A 68 -5.71 -13.53 0.26
N PHE A 69 -6.83 -13.51 -0.46
CA PHE A 69 -7.56 -12.27 -0.68
C PHE A 69 -8.05 -11.65 0.64
N GLU A 70 -8.40 -12.46 1.63
CA GLU A 70 -8.78 -11.95 2.97
C GLU A 70 -7.62 -11.27 3.71
N VAL A 71 -6.38 -11.70 3.46
CA VAL A 71 -5.18 -11.03 4.00
C VAL A 71 -4.98 -9.69 3.30
N VAL A 72 -5.15 -9.62 1.98
CA VAL A 72 -5.09 -8.35 1.22
C VAL A 72 -6.13 -7.36 1.73
N LYS A 73 -7.40 -7.79 1.90
CA LYS A 73 -8.45 -6.94 2.49
C LYS A 73 -8.09 -6.43 3.88
N THR A 74 -7.50 -7.29 4.71
CA THR A 74 -7.04 -6.91 6.05
C THR A 74 -5.96 -5.84 5.98
N LEU A 75 -4.96 -6.01 5.11
CA LEU A 75 -3.91 -5.01 4.89
C LEU A 75 -4.50 -3.68 4.40
N GLN A 76 -5.42 -3.72 3.44
CA GLN A 76 -6.06 -2.52 2.89
C GLN A 76 -6.86 -1.75 3.93
N VAL A 77 -7.66 -2.44 4.75
CA VAL A 77 -8.42 -1.81 5.86
C VAL A 77 -7.48 -1.09 6.81
N ILE A 78 -6.39 -1.75 7.23
CA ILE A 78 -5.40 -1.17 8.14
C ILE A 78 -4.68 0.02 7.49
N MET A 79 -4.32 -0.08 6.22
CA MET A 79 -3.71 1.01 5.46
C MET A 79 -4.62 2.25 5.43
N TYR A 80 -5.89 2.09 5.07
CA TYR A 80 -6.82 3.22 5.02
C TYR A 80 -7.07 3.82 6.40
N LEU A 81 -7.12 2.99 7.45
CA LEU A 81 -7.19 3.47 8.82
C LEU A 81 -6.00 4.37 9.18
N GLY A 82 -4.78 4.01 8.79
CA GLY A 82 -3.59 4.83 9.04
C GLY A 82 -3.48 6.06 8.14
N ARG A 83 -3.97 5.96 6.89
CA ARG A 83 -3.99 7.04 5.90
C ARG A 83 -4.96 8.16 6.30
N ASP A 84 -6.22 7.79 6.54
CA ASP A 84 -7.30 8.75 6.74
C ASP A 84 -7.41 9.15 8.22
N ARG A 85 -7.03 8.23 9.13
CA ARG A 85 -7.09 8.40 10.58
C ARG A 85 -8.47 8.79 11.10
N ASP A 86 -9.49 8.46 10.31
CA ASP A 86 -10.90 8.73 10.59
C ASP A 86 -11.51 7.57 11.38
N HIS A 87 -11.45 7.66 12.70
CA HIS A 87 -12.05 6.71 13.63
C HIS A 87 -12.45 7.40 14.93
N ASP A 88 -13.39 6.79 15.66
CA ASP A 88 -13.71 7.22 17.01
C ASP A 88 -12.57 6.83 17.96
N LYS A 89 -12.01 7.81 18.67
CA LYS A 89 -10.87 7.61 19.57
C LYS A 89 -11.27 6.95 20.90
N GLU A 90 -12.56 6.92 21.21
CA GLU A 90 -13.10 6.26 22.40
C GLU A 90 -13.35 4.76 22.16
N ASP A 91 -13.34 4.31 20.89
CA ASP A 91 -13.47 2.89 20.57
C ASP A 91 -12.22 2.11 20.95
N ILE A 92 -12.41 0.85 21.36
CA ILE A 92 -11.30 -0.10 21.49
C ILE A 92 -10.77 -0.51 20.10
N PRO A 93 -9.48 -0.88 19.96
CA PRO A 93 -8.89 -1.28 18.68
C PRO A 93 -9.70 -2.32 17.87
N GLN A 94 -10.29 -3.29 18.56
CA GLN A 94 -11.10 -4.32 17.93
C GLN A 94 -12.34 -3.74 17.24
N GLU A 95 -12.97 -2.74 17.87
CA GLU A 95 -14.16 -2.08 17.35
C GLU A 95 -13.82 -1.14 16.20
N ILE A 96 -12.70 -0.40 16.30
CA ILE A 96 -12.16 0.43 15.21
C ILE A 96 -11.98 -0.41 13.94
N TYR A 97 -11.26 -1.53 14.05
CA TYR A 97 -11.05 -2.41 12.90
C TYR A 97 -12.38 -2.97 12.37
N ARG A 98 -13.28 -3.41 13.26
CA ARG A 98 -14.58 -3.98 12.87
C ARG A 98 -15.41 -2.99 12.07
N LYS A 99 -15.55 -1.74 12.54
CA LYS A 99 -16.29 -0.68 11.87
C LYS A 99 -15.68 -0.36 10.51
N GLN A 100 -14.35 -0.22 10.44
CA GLN A 100 -13.66 0.04 9.18
C GLN A 100 -13.85 -1.11 8.18
N ARG A 101 -13.67 -2.36 8.62
CA ARG A 101 -13.85 -3.54 7.78
C ARG A 101 -15.29 -3.65 7.28
N ALA A 102 -16.27 -3.42 8.14
CA ALA A 102 -17.68 -3.44 7.76
C ALA A 102 -18.04 -2.37 6.72
N ALA A 103 -17.42 -1.19 6.80
CA ALA A 103 -17.61 -0.14 5.80
C ALA A 103 -17.09 -0.56 4.42
N PHE A 104 -15.91 -1.20 4.35
CA PHE A 104 -15.39 -1.77 3.11
C PHE A 104 -16.26 -2.91 2.58
N ASP A 105 -16.67 -3.84 3.45
CA ASP A 105 -17.54 -4.95 3.07
C ASP A 105 -18.89 -4.45 2.52
N PHE A 106 -19.43 -3.36 3.07
CA PHE A 106 -20.66 -2.71 2.58
C PHE A 106 -20.47 -2.03 1.21
N GLN A 107 -19.35 -1.35 1.00
CA GLN A 107 -19.01 -0.76 -0.31
C GLN A 107 -18.76 -1.82 -1.38
N GLY A 108 -18.37 -3.03 -0.94
CA GLY A 108 -18.04 -4.15 -1.80
C GLY A 108 -16.57 -4.15 -2.20
N TRP A 109 -16.09 -5.34 -2.55
CA TRP A 109 -14.71 -5.56 -2.98
C TRP A 109 -14.67 -5.81 -4.48
N ASN A 110 -13.68 -5.22 -5.15
CA ASN A 110 -13.33 -5.57 -6.52
C ASN A 110 -12.54 -6.88 -6.56
N THR A 111 -12.01 -7.21 -7.72
CA THR A 111 -11.05 -8.32 -7.85
C THR A 111 -9.79 -8.02 -7.04
N LYS A 112 -9.15 -9.06 -6.50
CA LYS A 112 -7.89 -8.94 -5.73
C LYS A 112 -6.82 -8.09 -6.41
N SER A 113 -6.63 -8.22 -7.72
CA SER A 113 -5.65 -7.44 -8.48
C SER A 113 -5.95 -5.94 -8.46
N ILE A 114 -7.22 -5.55 -8.56
CA ILE A 114 -7.67 -4.16 -8.46
C ILE A 114 -7.40 -3.63 -7.05
N GLU A 115 -7.69 -4.42 -6.01
CA GLU A 115 -7.45 -4.01 -4.63
C GLU A 115 -5.96 -3.86 -4.31
N ILE A 116 -5.11 -4.77 -4.81
CA ILE A 116 -3.65 -4.64 -4.70
C ILE A 116 -3.17 -3.36 -5.39
N ASN A 117 -3.60 -3.10 -6.62
CA ASN A 117 -3.23 -1.89 -7.36
C ASN A 117 -3.61 -0.62 -6.59
N GLN A 118 -4.81 -0.58 -5.99
CA GLN A 118 -5.25 0.54 -5.17
C GLN A 118 -4.40 0.76 -3.91
N MET A 119 -3.77 -0.30 -3.38
CA MET A 119 -2.82 -0.21 -2.28
C MET A 119 -1.45 0.26 -2.76
N THR A 120 -0.91 -0.32 -3.84
CA THR A 120 0.48 -0.10 -4.27
C THR A 120 0.70 1.19 -5.04
N GLU A 121 -0.33 1.71 -5.73
CA GLU A 121 -0.30 3.06 -6.31
C GLU A 121 -0.28 4.18 -5.26
N LYS A 122 -0.62 3.88 -4.00
CA LYS A 122 -0.65 4.87 -2.92
C LYS A 122 0.68 4.90 -2.17
N LEU A 123 1.47 5.93 -2.45
CA LEU A 123 2.62 6.29 -1.62
C LEU A 123 2.18 7.28 -0.53
N PRO A 124 2.62 7.13 0.74
CA PRO A 124 3.49 6.08 1.30
C PRO A 124 2.75 4.88 1.95
N LEU A 125 2.55 3.77 1.22
CA LEU A 125 1.91 2.54 1.74
C LEU A 125 2.56 2.02 3.04
N ASP A 126 3.89 2.07 3.16
CA ASP A 126 4.60 1.64 4.36
C ASP A 126 4.21 2.45 5.59
N GLU A 127 4.13 3.77 5.45
CA GLU A 127 3.77 4.68 6.54
C GLU A 127 2.29 4.54 6.90
N TYR A 128 1.41 4.42 5.90
CA TYR A 128 -0.02 4.20 6.13
C TYR A 128 -0.30 2.90 6.89
N LEU A 129 0.37 1.79 6.51
CA LEU A 129 0.23 0.53 7.25
C LEU A 129 0.78 0.67 8.68
N GLN A 130 1.95 1.30 8.85
CA GLN A 130 2.54 1.52 10.17
C GLN A 130 1.63 2.32 11.09
N ASP A 131 1.03 3.40 10.58
CA ASP A 131 0.12 4.23 11.35
C ASP A 131 -1.18 3.51 11.70
N GLY A 132 -1.73 2.72 10.77
CA GLY A 132 -2.91 1.90 11.02
C GLY A 132 -2.67 0.84 12.09
N LEU A 133 -1.51 0.17 12.06
CA LEU A 133 -1.10 -0.79 13.07
C LEU A 133 -0.95 -0.14 14.45
N ARG A 134 -0.46 1.11 14.51
CA ARG A 134 -0.35 1.88 15.75
C ARG A 134 -1.71 2.24 16.34
N ILE A 135 -2.64 2.67 15.49
CA ILE A 135 -4.04 2.92 15.89
C ILE A 135 -4.65 1.66 16.50
N LEU A 136 -4.33 0.48 15.96
CA LEU A 136 -4.82 -0.80 16.47
C LEU A 136 -4.03 -1.35 17.67
N GLY A 137 -3.01 -0.63 18.16
CA GLY A 137 -2.19 -1.05 19.30
C GLY A 137 -1.31 -2.26 19.02
N LEU A 138 -0.93 -2.48 17.75
CA LEU A 138 -0.17 -3.66 17.32
C LEU A 138 1.33 -3.39 17.17
N ARG A 139 1.74 -2.12 16.98
CA ARG A 139 3.14 -1.63 16.94
C ARG A 139 3.22 -0.15 16.56
#